data_AF-A0A9D1YU92-F1
#
_entry.id   AF-A0A9D1YU92-F1
#
_cell.length_a   1.000
_cell.length_b   1.000
_cell.length_c   1.000
_cell.angle_alpha   90.00
_cell.angle_beta   90.00
_cell.angle_gamma   90.00
#
_symmetry.space_group_name_H-M   'P 1'
#
loop_
_entity.id
_entity.type
_entity.pdbx_description
1 polymer ?
#
loop_
_entity_poly.entity_id
_entity_poly.type
_entity_poly.pdbx_seq_one_letter_code
_entity_poly.pdbx_strand_id
1 'polypeptide(L)' 'MPTHTAVATIRTNHGDIVVNLFGDHAPKTVQNFVGLATGEQSWVHPESGEKMETPLYDGVIFHRIIKQFMLQGGDPLGQ' A
#
# COMPACT_ATOMS: atom_id res chain seq x y z
N MET A 1 20.09 10.86 -10.00
CA MET A 1 18.93 10.40 -9.18
C MET A 1 18.23 9.31 -9.97
N PRO A 2 17.85 8.17 -9.36
CA PRO A 2 17.02 7.19 -10.05
C PRO A 2 15.70 7.83 -10.48
N THR A 3 15.24 7.50 -11.69
CA THR A 3 13.96 7.98 -12.23
C THR A 3 12.83 7.11 -11.66
N HIS A 4 11.75 7.73 -11.20
CA HIS A 4 10.56 7.01 -10.77
C HIS A 4 9.70 6.64 -11.98
N THR A 5 9.06 5.49 -11.93
CA THR A 5 8.20 4.98 -13.01
C THR A 5 6.72 5.30 -12.78
N ALA A 6 6.35 5.58 -11.53
CA ALA A 6 5.00 5.97 -11.13
C ALA A 6 5.04 6.84 -9.87
N VAL A 7 3.94 7.53 -9.59
CA VAL A 7 3.73 8.31 -8.36
C VAL A 7 2.45 7.80 -7.72
N ALA A 8 2.49 7.54 -6.41
CA ALA A 8 1.30 7.21 -5.63
C ALA A 8 1.03 8.31 -4.60
N THR A 9 -0.24 8.68 -4.45
CA THR A 9 -0.69 9.57 -3.38
C THR A 9 -1.48 8.75 -2.38
N ILE A 10 -0.94 8.57 -1.18
CA ILE A 10 -1.59 7.89 -0.08
C ILE A 10 -2.37 8.96 0.69
N ARG A 11 -3.69 8.97 0.50
CA ARG A 11 -4.59 9.91 1.18
C ARG A 11 -4.93 9.39 2.56
N THR A 12 -4.61 10.17 3.58
CA THR A 12 -4.89 9.79 4.98
C THR A 12 -5.74 10.87 5.65
N ASN A 13 -6.31 10.54 6.81
CA ASN A 13 -6.98 11.53 7.66
C ASN A 13 -6.02 12.55 8.30
N HIS A 14 -4.71 12.41 8.13
CA HIS A 14 -3.68 13.35 8.59
C HIS A 14 -2.98 14.08 7.42
N GLY A 15 -3.56 13.99 6.22
CA GLY A 15 -3.04 14.63 5.01
C GLY A 15 -2.48 13.63 4.00
N ASP A 16 -2.00 14.17 2.89
CA ASP A 16 -1.52 13.39 1.75
C ASP A 16 -0.04 13.06 1.88
N ILE A 17 0.32 11.82 1.58
CA ILE A 17 1.71 11.36 1.46
C ILE A 17 1.96 11.00 0.01
N VAL A 18 2.77 11.79 -0.68
CA VAL A 18 3.14 11.56 -2.08
C VAL A 18 4.45 10.78 -2.13
N VAL A 19 4.43 9.60 -2.78
CA VAL A 19 5.60 8.73 -2.91
C VAL A 19 5.92 8.44 -4.37
N ASN A 20 7.21 8.50 -4.69
CA ASN A 20 7.74 8.08 -5.98
C ASN A 20 8.03 6.59 -5.96
N LEU A 21 7.50 5.84 -6.93
CA LEU A 21 7.69 4.40 -7.05
C LEU A 21 8.75 4.09 -8.11
N PHE A 22 9.69 3.21 -7.77
CA PHE A 22 10.85 2.89 -8.62
C PHE A 22 10.72 1.51 -9.26
N GLY A 23 9.79 1.37 -10.22
CA GLY A 23 9.47 0.10 -10.87
C GLY A 23 10.65 -0.54 -11.60
N ASP A 24 11.58 0.25 -12.15
CA ASP A 24 12.78 -0.30 -12.81
C ASP A 24 13.72 -1.02 -11.84
N HIS A 25 13.68 -0.65 -10.54
CA HIS A 25 14.54 -1.22 -9.52
C HIS A 25 13.83 -2.35 -8.74
N ALA A 26 12.53 -2.21 -8.52
CA ALA A 26 11.72 -3.18 -7.77
C ALA A 26 10.40 -3.50 -8.51
N PRO A 27 10.46 -4.09 -9.72
CA PRO A 27 9.30 -4.19 -10.60
C PRO A 27 8.16 -5.00 -9.98
N LYS A 28 8.46 -6.14 -9.37
CA LYS A 28 7.45 -7.00 -8.73
C LYS A 28 6.78 -6.33 -7.54
N THR A 29 7.56 -5.63 -6.71
CA THR A 29 7.04 -4.94 -5.51
C THR A 29 6.16 -3.76 -5.91
N VAL A 30 6.58 -2.96 -6.88
CA VAL A 30 5.81 -1.82 -7.39
C VAL A 30 4.53 -2.30 -8.05
N GLN A 31 4.59 -3.33 -8.91
CA GLN A 31 3.39 -3.93 -9.53
C GLN A 31 2.42 -4.46 -8.49
N ASN A 32 2.90 -5.19 -7.48
CA ASN A 32 2.05 -5.69 -6.40
C ASN A 32 1.41 -4.55 -5.60
N PHE A 33 2.18 -3.52 -5.23
CA PHE A 33 1.65 -2.37 -4.50
C PHE A 33 0.57 -1.63 -5.30
N VAL A 34 0.83 -1.34 -6.58
CA VAL A 34 -0.12 -0.65 -7.46
C VAL A 34 -1.36 -1.50 -7.68
N GLY A 35 -1.21 -2.79 -8.01
CA GLY A 35 -2.34 -3.68 -8.27
C GLY A 35 -3.26 -3.85 -7.06
N LEU A 36 -2.69 -3.98 -5.85
CA LEU A 36 -3.47 -4.02 -4.61
C LEU A 36 -4.13 -2.66 -4.30
N ALA A 37 -3.47 -1.55 -4.61
CA ALA A 37 -4.00 -0.21 -4.38
C ALA A 37 -5.13 0.19 -5.34
N THR A 38 -5.10 -0.28 -6.60
CA THR A 38 -6.14 0.04 -7.59
C THR A 38 -7.26 -1.00 -7.65
N GLY A 39 -7.08 -2.17 -7.03
CA GLY A 39 -8.01 -3.30 -7.13
C GLY A 39 -7.82 -4.14 -8.39
N GLU A 40 -6.81 -3.87 -9.22
CA GLU A 40 -6.46 -4.71 -10.37
C GLU A 40 -5.97 -6.10 -9.96
N GLN A 41 -5.41 -6.23 -8.76
CA GLN A 41 -4.97 -7.49 -8.18
C GLN A 41 -5.91 -7.92 -7.06
N SER A 42 -6.54 -9.09 -7.22
CA SER A 42 -7.31 -9.70 -6.15
C SER A 42 -6.43 -10.17 -5.00
N TRP A 43 -6.96 -10.14 -3.78
CA TRP A 43 -6.28 -10.59 -2.57
C TRP A 43 -7.21 -11.47 -1.73
N VAL A 44 -6.67 -12.15 -0.72
CA VAL A 44 -7.47 -13.00 0.17
C VAL A 44 -7.58 -12.30 1.52
N HIS A 45 -8.80 -12.10 2.00
CA HIS A 45 -9.04 -11.51 3.30
C HIS A 45 -8.47 -12.42 4.40
N PRO A 46 -7.52 -11.93 5.22
CA PRO A 46 -6.73 -12.79 6.09
C PRO A 46 -7.53 -13.47 7.22
N GLU A 47 -8.69 -12.90 7.61
CA GLU A 47 -9.55 -13.48 8.65
C GLU A 47 -10.62 -14.41 8.08
N SER A 48 -11.29 -14.01 6.99
CA SER A 48 -12.43 -14.77 6.42
C SER A 48 -12.00 -15.78 5.36
N GLY A 49 -10.81 -15.63 4.77
CA GLY A 49 -10.34 -16.44 3.65
C GLY A 49 -11.02 -16.12 2.32
N GLU A 50 -11.87 -15.11 2.27
CA GLU A 50 -12.60 -14.73 1.05
C GLU A 50 -11.68 -14.03 0.04
N LYS A 51 -11.90 -14.30 -1.24
CA LYS A 51 -11.22 -13.58 -2.32
C LYS A 51 -11.88 -12.21 -2.50
N MET A 52 -11.09 -11.16 -2.30
CA MET A 52 -11.46 -9.77 -2.45
C MET A 52 -11.00 -9.25 -3.82
N GLU A 53 -11.87 -8.50 -4.51
CA GLU A 53 -11.56 -7.81 -5.77
C GLU A 53 -11.63 -6.28 -5.62
N THR A 54 -11.76 -5.79 -4.39
CA THR A 54 -11.71 -4.37 -4.05
C THR A 54 -10.28 -3.91 -3.75
N PRO A 55 -9.99 -2.60 -3.88
CA PRO A 55 -8.72 -2.02 -3.40
C PRO A 55 -8.41 -2.44 -1.96
N LEU A 56 -7.18 -2.90 -1.70
CA LEU A 56 -6.77 -3.45 -0.40
C LEU A 56 -6.58 -2.36 0.65
N TYR A 57 -5.97 -1.22 0.27
CA TYR A 57 -5.49 -0.24 1.24
C TYR A 57 -6.56 0.78 1.69
N ASP A 58 -7.75 0.77 1.10
CA ASP A 58 -8.82 1.69 1.49
C ASP A 58 -9.32 1.37 2.91
N GLY A 59 -9.24 2.37 3.79
CA GLY A 59 -9.61 2.24 5.20
C GLY A 59 -8.56 1.54 6.09
N VAL A 60 -7.45 1.08 5.52
CA VAL A 60 -6.35 0.45 6.28
C VAL A 60 -5.58 1.49 7.08
N ILE A 61 -5.27 1.16 8.34
CA ILE A 61 -4.57 2.05 9.27
C ILE A 61 -3.04 1.84 9.26
N PHE A 62 -2.32 2.82 9.78
CA PHE A 62 -0.94 2.64 10.25
C PHE A 62 -0.97 2.10 11.68
N HIS A 63 -0.94 0.77 11.84
CA HIS A 63 -1.08 0.11 13.15
C HIS A 63 0.18 0.20 14.01
N ARG A 64 1.36 0.42 13.40
CA ARG A 64 2.63 0.48 14.14
C ARG A 64 3.38 1.78 13.90
N ILE A 65 3.55 2.54 14.99
CA ILE A 65 4.13 3.88 15.01
C ILE A 65 5.33 3.88 15.97
N ILE A 66 6.54 4.01 15.44
CA ILE A 66 7.76 4.12 16.25
C ILE A 66 8.40 5.49 15.98
N LYS A 67 8.37 6.34 17.00
CA LYS A 67 8.87 7.72 16.93
C LYS A 67 10.33 7.74 16.45
N GLN A 68 10.61 8.59 15.45
CA GLN A 68 11.94 8.76 14.83
C GLN A 68 12.48 7.48 14.16
N PHE A 69 11.61 6.52 13.83
CA PHE A 69 12.00 5.33 13.10
C PHE A 69 11.10 5.11 11.89
N MET A 70 9.85 4.69 12.09
CA MET A 70 8.94 4.38 10.98
C MET A 70 7.46 4.36 11.38
N LEU A 71 6.63 4.44 10.34
CA LEU A 71 5.21 4.09 10.35
C LEU A 71 5.03 2.84 9.48
N GLN A 72 4.30 1.86 9.99
CA GLN A 72 3.96 0.63 9.26
C GLN A 72 2.44 0.46 9.25
N GLY A 73 1.93 0.10 8.09
CA GLY A 73 0.52 -0.16 7.81
C GLY A 73 0.39 -1.19 6.68
N GLY A 74 -0.76 -1.22 6.03
CA GLY A 74 -1.02 -2.15 4.90
C GLY A 74 -1.57 -3.51 5.32
N ASP A 75 -1.89 -3.70 6.60
CA ASP A 75 -2.62 -4.87 7.09
C ASP A 75 -4.14 -4.57 7.14
N PRO A 76 -4.97 -5.29 6.38
CA PRO A 76 -6.44 -5.21 6.46
C PRO A 76 -7.03 -5.42 7.87
N LEU A 77 -6.35 -6.17 8.74
CA LEU A 77 -6.80 -6.39 10.12
C LEU A 77 -6.28 -5.32 11.10
N GLY A 78 -5.33 -4.47 10.66
CA GLY A 78 -4.74 -3.42 11.47
C GLY A 78 -3.92 -3.93 12.66
N GLN A 79 -3.25 -5.08 12.56
CA GLN A 79 -2.44 -5.69 13.63
C GLN A 79 -0.95 -5.39 13.50
#